data_AF-A0A973I9S4-F1
#
_entry.id   AF-A0A973I9S4-F1
#
_cell.length_a   1.000
_cell.length_b   1.000
_cell.length_c   1.000
_cell.angle_alpha   90.00
_cell.angle_beta   90.00
_cell.angle_gamma   90.00
#
_symmetry.space_group_name_H-M   'P 1'
#
loop_
_entity.id
_entity.type
_entity.pdbx_description
1 polymer ?
#
loop_
_entity_poly.entity_id
_entity_poly.type
_entity_poly.pdbx_seq_one_letter_code
_entity_poly.pdbx_strand_id
1 'polypeptide(L)'
;NGGLTLARHLPVRFDLQAETTLPSGDPLRLAHQIRQDMWRVLQNLRGFSPVVQVMPCDAGWHITAGGRLLAPATQTSRQQVQDVLETGRNRARWMRHAARGRTDREGLVT
;
A
#
# COMPACT_ATOMS: atom_id res chain seq x y z
N ASN A 1 -6.99 -5.42 16.71
CA ASN A 1 -6.30 -5.36 15.40
C ASN A 1 -7.32 -4.96 14.34
N GLY A 2 -7.34 -3.74 13.79
CA GLY A 2 -6.31 -2.70 13.70
C GLY A 2 -5.91 -2.39 12.24
N GLY A 3 -6.57 -3.00 11.25
CA GLY A 3 -6.35 -2.70 9.83
C GLY A 3 -6.71 -1.26 9.50
N LEU A 4 -6.14 -0.75 8.41
CA LEU A 4 -6.37 0.62 7.96
C LEU A 4 -6.54 0.69 6.45
N THR A 5 -7.30 1.69 6.00
CA THR A 5 -7.42 2.04 4.59
C THR A 5 -7.01 3.50 4.42
N LEU A 6 -5.98 3.75 3.62
CA LEU A 6 -5.53 5.08 3.24
C LEU A 6 -6.10 5.42 1.85
N ALA A 7 -7.02 6.37 1.80
CA ALA A 7 -7.65 6.83 0.57
C ALA A 7 -7.81 8.35 0.58
N ARG A 8 -7.84 8.97 -0.61
CA ARG A 8 -8.14 10.40 -0.78
C ARG A 8 -9.62 10.70 -0.99
N HIS A 9 -10.34 9.78 -1.62
CA HIS A 9 -11.75 9.95 -1.98
C HIS A 9 -12.61 8.89 -1.30
N LEU A 10 -13.79 9.32 -0.85
CA LEU A 10 -14.84 8.46 -0.34
C LEU A 10 -16.04 8.47 -1.31
N PRO A 11 -16.76 7.35 -1.49
CA PRO A 11 -16.45 6.03 -0.94
C PRO A 11 -15.16 5.46 -1.55
N VAL A 12 -14.49 4.61 -0.78
CA VAL A 12 -13.30 3.88 -1.23
C VAL A 12 -13.68 3.01 -2.43
N ARG A 13 -12.87 3.06 -3.49
CA ARG A 13 -13.12 2.29 -4.71
C ARG A 13 -11.79 1.80 -5.30
N PHE A 14 -11.78 0.54 -5.69
CA PHE A 14 -10.69 -0.10 -6.41
C PHE A 14 -11.16 -0.46 -7.82
N ASP A 15 -10.93 0.43 -8.79
CA ASP A 15 -11.17 0.13 -10.21
C ASP A 15 -9.98 -0.65 -10.82
N LEU A 16 -8.83 -0.56 -10.14
CA LEU A 16 -7.58 -1.26 -10.40
C LEU A 16 -6.96 -1.61 -9.05
N GLN A 17 -6.55 -2.87 -8.86
CA GLN A 17 -5.84 -3.29 -7.65
C GLN A 17 -4.91 -4.47 -7.90
N ALA A 18 -3.97 -4.63 -6.99
CA ALA A 18 -3.15 -5.81 -6.80
C ALA A 18 -2.93 -6.03 -5.30
N GLU A 19 -2.47 -7.23 -4.96
CA GLU A 19 -2.32 -7.66 -3.57
C GLU A 19 -0.91 -8.19 -3.32
N THR A 20 -0.42 -8.00 -2.10
CA THR A 20 0.83 -8.62 -1.65
C THR A 20 0.84 -8.80 -0.14
N THR A 21 1.70 -9.68 0.35
CA THR A 21 1.94 -9.87 1.77
C THR A 21 3.30 -9.29 2.15
N LEU A 22 3.36 -8.57 3.27
CA LEU A 22 4.58 -8.03 3.84
C LEU A 22 4.72 -8.45 5.31
N PRO A 23 5.95 -8.65 5.81
CA PRO A 23 6.17 -8.85 7.23
C PRO A 23 5.61 -7.69 8.07
N SER A 24 5.41 -7.93 9.36
CA SER A 24 4.93 -6.93 10.31
C SER A 24 5.79 -5.66 10.28
N GLY A 25 5.16 -4.53 10.57
CA GLY A 25 5.69 -3.15 10.45
C GLY A 25 4.65 -2.15 10.93
N ASP A 26 5.02 -0.87 11.09
CA ASP A 26 4.02 0.19 11.25
C ASP A 26 3.13 0.26 9.99
N PRO A 27 1.82 -0.05 10.09
CA PRO A 27 0.95 -0.18 8.92
C PRO A 27 0.68 1.17 8.24
N LEU A 28 0.69 2.28 8.98
CA LEU A 28 0.44 3.60 8.43
C LEU A 28 1.62 4.06 7.59
N ARG A 29 2.84 3.84 8.10
CA ARG A 29 4.09 4.10 7.37
C ARG A 29 4.20 3.26 6.09
N LEU A 30 3.80 1.99 6.14
CA LEU A 30 3.69 1.13 4.94
C LEU A 30 2.71 1.75 3.94
N ALA A 31 1.49 2.04 4.37
CA ALA A 31 0.45 2.57 3.49
C ALA A 31 0.88 3.88 2.81
N HIS A 32 1.56 4.79 3.52
CA HIS A 32 2.06 6.03 2.93
C HIS A 32 3.13 5.81 1.85
N GLN A 33 4.11 4.94 2.10
CA GLN A 33 5.17 4.65 1.12
C GLN A 33 4.59 3.98 -0.13
N ILE A 34 3.72 2.98 0.04
CA ILE A 34 3.06 2.26 -1.06
C ILE A 34 2.22 3.23 -1.88
N ARG A 35 1.38 4.06 -1.23
CA ARG A 35 0.58 5.08 -1.90
C ARG A 35 1.45 6.05 -2.71
N GLN A 36 2.60 6.45 -2.17
CA GLN A 36 3.52 7.38 -2.83
C GLN A 36 4.11 6.78 -4.10
N ASP A 37 4.53 5.51 -4.07
CA ASP A 37 5.05 4.84 -5.25
C ASP A 37 3.96 4.54 -6.29
N MET A 38 2.78 4.13 -5.84
CA MET A 38 1.61 3.97 -6.70
C MET A 38 1.31 5.27 -7.43
N TRP A 39 1.30 6.41 -6.72
CA TRP A 39 1.12 7.72 -7.34
C TRP A 39 2.20 8.00 -8.38
N ARG A 40 3.49 7.83 -8.05
CA ARG A 40 4.59 8.13 -8.98
C ARG A 40 4.47 7.38 -10.31
N VAL A 41 4.06 6.11 -10.28
CA VAL A 41 3.96 5.25 -11.47
C VAL A 41 2.65 5.48 -12.22
N LEU A 42 1.53 5.63 -11.50
CA LEU A 42 0.19 5.57 -12.09
C LEU A 42 -0.50 6.93 -12.23
N GLN A 43 0.13 8.03 -11.79
CA GLN A 43 -0.47 9.40 -11.83
C GLN A 43 -0.96 9.84 -13.21
N ASN A 44 -0.43 9.29 -14.30
CA ASN A 44 -0.83 9.63 -15.66
C ASN A 44 -2.10 8.88 -16.11
N LEU A 45 -2.57 7.89 -15.35
CA LEU A 45 -3.84 7.22 -15.64
C LEU A 45 -5.00 8.17 -15.32
N ARG A 46 -5.93 8.30 -16.28
CA ARG A 46 -7.02 9.28 -16.19
C ARG A 46 -7.86 9.06 -14.93
N GLY A 47 -7.85 10.06 -14.04
CA GLY A 47 -8.62 10.05 -12.80
C GLY A 47 -8.08 9.10 -11.73
N PHE A 48 -6.80 8.72 -11.82
CA PHE A 48 -6.18 7.87 -10.81
C PHE A 48 -6.17 8.53 -9.44
N SER A 49 -6.71 7.83 -8.45
CA SER A 49 -6.58 8.20 -7.04
C SER A 49 -6.16 6.97 -6.24
N PRO A 50 -4.96 6.96 -5.64
CA PRO A 50 -4.44 5.78 -4.98
C PRO A 50 -5.20 5.46 -3.70
N VAL A 51 -5.41 4.17 -3.48
CA VAL A 51 -5.98 3.56 -2.27
C VAL A 51 -5.04 2.45 -1.83
N VAL A 52 -4.75 2.40 -0.53
CA VAL A 52 -3.99 1.29 0.07
C VAL A 52 -4.74 0.79 1.29
N GLN A 53 -5.08 -0.49 1.30
CA GLN A 53 -5.64 -1.19 2.44
C GLN A 53 -4.59 -2.12 3.03
N VAL A 54 -4.49 -2.12 4.36
CA VAL A 54 -3.54 -2.91 5.14
C VAL A 54 -4.32 -3.67 6.20
N MET A 55 -4.40 -4.98 6.05
CA MET A 55 -5.13 -5.88 6.94
C MET A 55 -4.18 -6.86 7.63
N PRO A 56 -4.36 -7.15 8.93
CA PRO A 56 -3.52 -8.13 9.63
C PRO A 56 -3.72 -9.53 9.03
N CYS A 57 -2.63 -10.30 8.96
CA CYS A 57 -2.62 -11.72 8.59
C CYS A 57 -1.49 -12.45 9.32
N ASP A 58 -1.41 -13.78 9.21
CA ASP A 58 -0.42 -14.59 9.94
C ASP A 58 1.04 -14.22 9.61
N ALA A 59 1.30 -13.80 8.36
CA ALA A 59 2.62 -13.39 7.90
C ALA A 59 2.94 -11.90 8.19
N GLY A 60 2.05 -11.18 8.89
CA GLY A 60 2.16 -9.74 9.15
C GLY A 60 0.99 -8.98 8.54
N TRP A 61 1.19 -8.44 7.34
CA TRP A 61 0.20 -7.60 6.66
C TRP A 61 -0.17 -8.13 5.28
N HIS A 62 -1.47 -8.31 5.05
CA HIS A 62 -2.05 -8.41 3.72
C HIS A 62 -2.34 -6.99 3.20
N ILE A 63 -1.79 -6.66 2.04
CA ILE A 63 -1.88 -5.34 1.43
C ILE A 63 -2.69 -5.46 0.14
N THR A 64 -3.73 -4.64 0.01
CA THR A 64 -4.40 -4.37 -1.27
C THR A 64 -4.07 -2.94 -1.68
N ALA A 65 -3.48 -2.75 -2.86
CA ALA A 65 -3.08 -1.44 -3.35
C ALA A 65 -3.51 -1.23 -4.80
N GLY A 66 -3.89 0.00 -5.11
CA GLY A 66 -4.38 0.38 -6.43
C GLY A 66 -5.15 1.67 -6.33
N GLY A 67 -6.35 1.74 -6.92
CA GLY A 67 -7.22 2.87 -6.70
C GLY A 67 -8.32 3.08 -7.71
N ARG A 68 -8.92 4.26 -7.63
CA ARG A 68 -9.96 4.74 -8.53
C ARG A 68 -9.37 5.05 -9.90
N LEU A 69 -10.14 4.83 -10.97
CA LEU A 69 -9.89 5.28 -12.34
C LEU A 69 -11.16 5.90 -12.94
N LEU A 70 -11.00 6.78 -13.94
CA LEU A 70 -12.11 7.25 -14.79
C LEU A 70 -12.23 6.50 -16.12
N ALA A 71 -11.24 5.67 -16.46
CA ALA A 71 -11.24 4.80 -17.62
C ALA A 71 -10.99 3.34 -17.19
N PRO A 72 -11.41 2.34 -17.97
CA PRO A 72 -11.14 0.94 -17.66
C PRO A 72 -9.64 0.66 -17.49
N ALA A 73 -9.30 -0.19 -16.52
CA ALA A 73 -7.94 -0.68 -16.35
C ALA A 73 -7.50 -1.51 -17.56
N THR A 74 -6.34 -1.20 -18.11
CA THR A 74 -5.68 -1.98 -19.17
C THR A 74 -4.77 -3.04 -18.56
N GLN A 75 -4.37 -4.04 -19.36
CA GLN A 75 -3.37 -5.03 -18.92
C GLN A 75 -2.06 -4.38 -18.49
N THR A 76 -1.61 -3.34 -19.20
CA THR A 76 -0.43 -2.56 -18.84
C THR A 76 -0.57 -1.92 -17.46
N SER A 77 -1.71 -1.29 -17.16
CA SER A 77 -1.92 -0.70 -15.83
C SER A 77 -1.97 -1.74 -14.70
N ARG A 78 -2.51 -2.93 -14.96
CA ARG A 78 -2.50 -4.06 -14.01
C ARG A 78 -1.08 -4.52 -13.73
N GLN A 79 -0.28 -4.68 -14.78
CA GLN A 79 1.13 -5.04 -14.64
C GLN A 79 1.90 -3.99 -13.85
N GLN A 80 1.70 -2.70 -14.13
CA GLN A 80 2.35 -1.61 -13.41
C GLN A 80 2.06 -1.62 -11.90
N VAL A 81 0.83 -1.95 -11.49
CA VAL A 81 0.52 -2.06 -10.04
C VAL A 81 1.24 -3.25 -9.42
N GLN A 82 1.26 -4.39 -10.11
CA GLN A 82 1.98 -5.58 -9.64
C GLN A 82 3.48 -5.32 -9.53
N ASP A 83 4.08 -4.73 -10.56
CA ASP A 83 5.51 -4.39 -10.59
C ASP A 83 5.89 -3.50 -9.41
N VAL A 84 5.06 -2.50 -9.07
CA VAL A 84 5.28 -1.64 -7.89
C VAL A 84 5.33 -2.46 -6.60
N LEU A 85 4.39 -3.40 -6.41
CA LEU A 85 4.27 -4.23 -5.21
C LEU A 85 5.35 -5.30 -5.08
N GLU A 86 5.82 -5.84 -6.21
CA GLU A 86 6.77 -6.95 -6.27
C GLU A 86 8.22 -6.47 -6.36
N THR A 87 8.48 -5.22 -6.78
CA THR A 87 9.83 -4.66 -6.86
C THR A 87 10.57 -4.76 -5.52
N GLY A 88 11.62 -5.58 -5.47
CA GLY A 88 12.38 -5.83 -4.24
C GLY A 88 12.97 -4.56 -3.59
N ARG A 89 13.41 -3.58 -4.41
CA ARG A 89 13.91 -2.29 -3.92
C ARG A 89 12.83 -1.48 -3.19
N ASN A 90 11.60 -1.49 -3.69
CA ASN A 90 10.48 -0.82 -3.06
C ASN A 90 10.15 -1.49 -1.73
N ARG A 91 9.95 -2.81 -1.75
CA ARG A 91 9.66 -3.63 -0.57
C ARG A 91 10.70 -3.43 0.54
N ALA A 92 11.99 -3.52 0.20
CA ALA A 92 13.07 -3.31 1.16
C ALA A 92 13.03 -1.90 1.77
N ARG A 93 12.76 -0.86 0.97
CA ARG A 93 12.67 0.52 1.45
C ARG A 93 11.45 0.74 2.35
N TRP A 94 10.29 0.21 1.96
CA TRP A 94 9.06 0.27 2.74
C TRP A 94 9.25 -0.38 4.12
N MET A 95 9.82 -1.59 4.15
CA MET A 95 10.07 -2.32 5.40
C MET A 95 11.06 -1.59 6.32
N ARG A 96 12.16 -1.05 5.77
CA ARG A 96 13.09 -0.22 6.56
C ARG A 96 12.39 1.01 7.14
N HIS A 97 11.47 1.64 6.39
CA HIS A 97 10.72 2.78 6.89
C HIS A 97 9.71 2.39 7.98
N ALA A 98 9.00 1.29 7.80
CA ALA A 98 7.99 0.80 8.72
C ALA A 98 8.56 0.21 10.02
N ALA A 99 9.80 -0.29 10.00
CA ALA A 99 10.46 -0.83 11.19
C ALA A 99 10.76 0.25 12.25
N ARG A 100 10.93 1.51 11.84
CA ARG A 100 11.27 2.63 12.73
C ARG A 100 10.16 3.02 13.72
N GLY A 101 8.93 2.55 13.51
CA GLY A 101 7.80 2.84 14.40
C GLY A 101 7.55 1.79 15.48
N ARG A 102 8.24 0.63 15.45
CA ARG A 102 8.05 -0.42 16.48
C ARG A 102 8.78 -0.11 17.78
N THR A 103 9.94 0.55 17.70
CA THR A 103 10.78 0.85 18.87
C THR A 103 10.06 1.73 19.90
N ASP A 104 9.07 2.52 19.49
CA ASP A 104 8.39 3.48 20.37
C ASP A 104 7.20 2.87 21.14
N ARG A 105 6.75 1.64 20.83
CA ARG A 105 5.57 1.01 21.47
C ARG A 105 5.87 -0.07 22.49
N GLU A 106 7.11 -0.57 22.57
CA GLU A 106 7.51 -1.58 23.56
C GLU A 106 8.17 -0.97 24.81
N GLY A 107 8.34 0.36 24.87
CA GLY A 107 8.97 1.09 25.99
C GLY A 107 8.06 1.52 27.13
N LEU A 108 6.83 1.00 27.25
CA LEU A 108 5.91 1.38 28.31
C LEU A 108 5.21 0.14 28.92
N VAL A 109 6.02 -0.75 29.45
CA VAL A 109 5.65 -1.64 30.56
C VAL A 109 6.85 -1.67 31.50
N THR A 110 6.77 -0.90 32.58
CA THR A 110 7.53 -1.09 33.81
C THR A 110 6.54 -1.01 34.95
#